data_AF-A0A090X048-F1
#
_entry.id   AF-A0A090X048-F1
#
_cell.length_a   1.000
_cell.length_b   1.000
_cell.length_c   1.000
_cell.angle_alpha   90.00
_cell.angle_beta   90.00
_cell.angle_gamma   90.00
#
_symmetry.space_group_name_H-M   'P 1'
#
loop_
_entity.id
_entity.type
_entity.pdbx_description
1 polymer ?
#
loop_
_entity_poly.entity_id
_entity_poly.type
_entity_poly.pdbx_seq_one_letter_code
_entity_poly.pdbx_strand_id
1 'polypeptide(L)'
;MKKYIKTICTGIMATLVLFACSDDFLEYEPEGVLSNENVATAENAEALVVAAYAGIANDDMVGPLTSMWVYGSVRSDDAYKGGGGRGDVDVVDRYEQYNLTIADDPLDWMAPRTWTNYYAAISRANFALDVINQIPDADYADKTTRQAELRFLRAHSHFVLKTLFKKSLT
;
A
#
# COMPACT_ATOMS: atom_id res chain seq x y z
N MET A 1 -38.86 40.79 43.21
CA MET A 1 -37.68 41.19 42.40
C MET A 1 -36.54 40.17 42.47
N LYS A 2 -35.98 39.82 43.63
CA LYS A 2 -34.87 38.84 43.75
C LYS A 2 -35.15 37.44 43.17
N LYS A 3 -36.41 36.97 43.19
CA LYS A 3 -36.81 35.64 42.67
C LYS A 3 -36.74 35.57 41.14
N TYR A 4 -37.12 36.65 40.45
CA TYR A 4 -37.09 36.74 38.98
C TYR A 4 -35.66 36.89 38.45
N ILE A 5 -34.78 37.59 39.17
CA ILE A 5 -33.36 37.72 38.84
C ILE A 5 -32.68 36.33 38.87
N LYS A 6 -32.96 35.50 39.88
CA LYS A 6 -32.40 34.14 39.93
C LYS A 6 -32.85 33.27 38.76
N THR A 7 -34.13 33.30 38.39
CA THR A 7 -34.65 32.54 37.24
C THR A 7 -34.05 33.00 35.91
N ILE A 8 -33.86 34.31 35.73
CA ILE A 8 -33.20 34.86 34.53
C ILE A 8 -31.73 34.44 34.47
N CYS A 9 -31.00 34.52 35.59
CA CYS A 9 -29.61 34.05 35.64
C CYS A 9 -29.48 32.55 35.34
N THR A 10 -30.39 31.71 35.84
CA THR A 10 -30.40 30.28 35.52
C THR A 10 -30.71 30.02 34.04
N GLY A 11 -31.62 30.78 33.44
CA GLY A 11 -31.93 30.70 32.01
C GLY A 11 -30.73 31.06 31.12
N ILE A 12 -30.01 32.14 31.47
CA ILE A 12 -28.80 32.59 30.75
C ILE A 12 -27.66 31.58 30.90
N MET A 13 -27.49 30.99 32.10
CA MET A 13 -26.48 29.96 32.32
C MET A 13 -26.77 28.70 31.50
N ALA A 14 -28.05 28.29 31.39
CA ALA A 14 -28.45 27.12 30.61
C ALA A 14 -28.23 27.34 29.09
N THR A 15 -28.47 28.54 28.56
CA THR A 15 -28.19 28.82 27.15
C THR A 15 -26.70 28.88 26.86
N LEU A 16 -25.87 29.40 27.77
CA LEU A 16 -24.40 29.40 27.61
C LEU A 16 -23.80 27.99 27.55
N VAL A 17 -24.38 27.02 28.28
CA VAL A 17 -23.93 25.62 28.24
C VAL A 17 -24.26 24.96 26.89
N LEU A 18 -25.35 25.35 26.24
CA LEU A 18 -25.74 24.82 24.92
C LEU A 18 -24.86 25.34 23.77
N PHE A 19 -24.19 26.48 23.94
CA PHE A 19 -23.23 27.04 22.97
C PHE A 19 -21.76 26.76 23.32
N ALA A 20 -21.49 25.99 24.38
CA ALA A 20 -20.12 25.75 24.86
C ALA A 20 -19.40 24.58 24.15
N CYS A 21 -20.12 23.73 23.42
CA CYS A 21 -19.46 22.73 22.55
C CYS A 21 -19.04 23.42 21.25
N SER A 22 -17.73 23.58 21.04
CA SER A 22 -17.17 23.95 19.75
C SER A 22 -17.13 22.73 18.83
N ASP A 23 -17.42 22.92 17.54
CA ASP A 23 -17.32 21.87 16.54
C ASP A 23 -15.88 21.29 16.45
N ASP A 24 -14.87 22.13 16.73
CA ASP A 24 -13.45 21.76 16.80
C ASP A 24 -13.12 20.64 17.82
N PHE A 25 -14.01 20.34 18.79
CA PHE A 25 -13.81 19.21 19.72
C PHE A 25 -13.94 17.85 19.00
N LEU A 26 -14.68 17.80 17.88
CA LEU A 26 -14.86 16.59 17.08
C LEU A 26 -13.79 16.43 16.00
N GLU A 27 -12.99 17.47 15.75
CA GLU A 27 -11.90 17.43 14.78
C GLU A 27 -10.60 16.97 15.48
N TYR A 28 -10.26 15.69 15.31
CA TYR A 28 -9.01 15.12 15.80
C TYR A 28 -8.11 14.77 14.61
N GLU A 29 -7.04 15.53 14.43
CA GLU A 29 -5.96 15.13 13.53
C GLU A 29 -4.97 14.21 14.28
N PRO A 30 -4.76 12.97 13.81
CA PRO A 30 -3.81 12.07 14.44
C PRO A 30 -2.36 12.55 14.24
N GLU A 31 -1.61 12.67 15.33
CA GLU A 31 -0.20 13.08 15.29
C GLU A 31 0.72 11.95 14.79
N GLY A 32 1.73 12.30 13.99
CA GLY A 32 2.75 11.37 13.53
C GLY A 32 2.32 10.45 12.37
N VAL A 33 1.13 10.65 11.81
CA VAL A 33 0.66 9.98 10.59
C VAL A 33 0.33 11.01 9.52
N LEU A 34 0.62 10.65 8.26
CA LEU A 34 0.25 11.46 7.12
C LEU A 34 -1.13 11.00 6.61
N SER A 35 -2.11 11.91 6.60
CA SER A 35 -3.40 11.67 5.93
C SER A 35 -3.21 11.74 4.41
N ASN A 36 -4.12 11.10 3.65
CA ASN A 36 -4.07 11.19 2.19
C ASN A 36 -4.17 12.64 1.69
N GLU A 37 -4.96 13.46 2.37
CA GLU A 37 -5.15 14.89 2.07
C GLU A 37 -3.86 15.69 2.28
N ASN A 38 -3.09 15.37 3.33
CA ASN A 38 -1.83 16.03 3.64
C ASN A 38 -0.70 15.66 2.66
N VAL A 39 -0.79 14.50 2.01
CA VAL A 39 0.24 14.01 1.06
C VAL A 39 -0.12 14.30 -0.39
N ALA A 40 -1.41 14.45 -0.71
CA ALA A 40 -1.90 14.70 -2.06
C ALA A 40 -1.70 16.16 -2.52
N THR A 41 -0.49 16.70 -2.37
CA THR A 41 -0.13 18.06 -2.78
C THR A 41 0.91 18.06 -3.90
N ALA A 42 1.02 19.17 -4.63
CA ALA A 42 1.98 19.30 -5.72
C ALA A 42 3.43 19.24 -5.21
N GLU A 43 3.69 19.77 -4.02
CA GLU A 43 5.00 19.76 -3.38
C GLU A 43 5.47 18.34 -3.02
N ASN A 44 4.52 17.44 -2.74
CA ASN A 44 4.79 16.05 -2.36
C ASN A 44 4.84 15.09 -3.57
N ALA A 45 4.63 15.57 -4.80
CA ALA A 45 4.59 14.75 -6.01
C ALA A 45 5.83 13.87 -6.20
N GLU A 46 7.02 14.45 -6.05
CA GLU A 46 8.28 13.70 -6.15
C GLU A 46 8.43 12.67 -5.02
N ALA A 47 8.02 13.02 -3.79
CA ALA A 47 8.07 12.09 -2.66
C ALA A 47 7.14 10.88 -2.88
N LEU A 48 5.98 11.09 -3.50
CA LEU A 48 5.06 10.01 -3.90
C LEU A 48 5.66 9.10 -4.97
N VAL A 49 6.39 9.65 -5.93
CA VAL A 49 7.10 8.85 -6.94
C VAL A 49 8.18 8.01 -6.29
N VAL A 50 8.99 8.61 -5.41
CA VAL A 50 10.01 7.90 -4.63
C VAL A 50 9.36 6.80 -3.78
N ALA A 51 8.21 7.06 -3.15
CA ALA A 51 7.47 6.06 -2.39
C ALA A 51 6.95 4.91 -3.27
N ALA A 52 6.56 5.16 -4.51
CA ALA A 52 6.17 4.12 -5.46
C ALA A 52 7.37 3.24 -5.85
N TYR A 53 8.54 3.83 -6.12
CA TYR A 53 9.79 3.10 -6.32
C TYR A 53 10.17 2.26 -5.10
N ALA A 54 10.14 2.86 -3.91
CA ALA A 54 10.42 2.19 -2.64
C ALA A 54 9.43 1.03 -2.38
N GLY A 55 8.20 1.13 -2.88
CA GLY A 55 7.21 0.06 -2.79
C GLY A 55 7.59 -1.23 -3.51
N ILE A 56 8.51 -1.16 -4.47
CA ILE A 56 9.09 -2.32 -5.16
C ILE A 56 10.48 -2.62 -4.62
N ALA A 57 11.29 -1.58 -4.36
CA ALA A 57 12.70 -1.74 -3.95
C ALA A 57 12.89 -2.17 -2.49
N ASN A 58 11.93 -1.91 -1.59
CA ASN A 58 11.93 -2.43 -0.21
C ASN A 58 11.50 -3.89 -0.20
N ASP A 59 12.26 -4.70 -0.92
CA ASP A 59 11.98 -6.09 -1.13
C ASP A 59 12.27 -6.94 0.11
N ASP A 60 11.63 -8.10 0.18
CA ASP A 60 11.79 -9.07 1.26
C ASP A 60 12.04 -10.45 0.64
N MET A 61 12.66 -11.35 1.41
CA MET A 61 12.78 -12.75 1.00
C MET A 61 11.40 -13.40 0.84
N VAL A 62 10.44 -12.98 1.66
CA VAL A 62 9.07 -13.49 1.68
C VAL A 62 8.20 -12.68 0.73
N GLY A 63 7.92 -13.27 -0.42
CA GLY A 63 7.17 -12.67 -1.50
C GLY A 63 7.94 -11.61 -2.27
N PRO A 64 9.08 -11.97 -2.88
CA PRO A 64 10.00 -11.02 -3.48
C PRO A 64 9.38 -10.32 -4.71
N LEU A 65 9.67 -9.03 -4.86
CA LEU A 65 9.24 -8.16 -5.94
C LEU A 65 10.34 -7.90 -6.97
N THR A 66 11.60 -7.92 -6.54
CA THR A 66 12.78 -7.59 -7.37
C THR A 66 13.51 -8.83 -7.89
N SER A 67 13.19 -10.00 -7.35
CA SER A 67 13.82 -11.27 -7.70
C SER A 67 12.78 -12.32 -8.11
N MET A 68 13.06 -13.01 -9.21
CA MET A 68 12.32 -14.18 -9.65
C MET A 68 12.98 -15.49 -9.24
N TRP A 69 13.96 -15.48 -8.32
CA TRP A 69 14.70 -16.70 -7.93
C TRP A 69 13.78 -17.88 -7.59
N VAL A 70 12.78 -17.67 -6.73
CA VAL A 70 11.83 -18.72 -6.34
C VAL A 70 11.01 -19.20 -7.54
N TYR A 71 10.51 -18.27 -8.35
CA TYR A 71 9.48 -18.56 -9.36
C TYR A 71 10.00 -18.89 -10.75
N GLY A 72 11.17 -18.40 -11.10
CA GLY A 72 11.78 -18.48 -12.42
C GLY A 72 13.19 -19.06 -12.44
N SER A 73 13.72 -19.51 -11.30
CA SER A 73 14.93 -20.34 -11.25
C SER A 73 14.67 -21.66 -10.52
N VAL A 74 14.24 -21.61 -9.25
CA VAL A 74 13.98 -22.81 -8.45
C VAL A 74 12.86 -23.68 -9.05
N ARG A 75 11.79 -23.03 -9.49
CA ARG A 75 10.67 -23.70 -10.18
C ARG A 75 10.95 -24.05 -11.65
N SER A 76 12.10 -23.67 -12.19
CA SER A 76 12.45 -23.83 -13.60
C SER A 76 13.72 -24.63 -13.81
N ASP A 77 14.08 -25.51 -12.87
CA ASP A 77 15.23 -26.42 -12.93
C ASP A 77 16.66 -25.82 -13.05
N ASP A 78 16.80 -24.49 -13.02
CA ASP A 78 18.10 -23.79 -13.11
C ASP A 78 18.77 -23.56 -11.74
N ALA A 79 18.02 -23.71 -10.64
CA ALA A 79 18.56 -23.59 -9.29
C ALA A 79 17.89 -24.55 -8.31
N TYR A 80 18.65 -25.03 -7.32
CA TYR A 80 18.08 -25.61 -6.11
C TYR A 80 17.73 -24.51 -5.11
N LYS A 81 16.77 -24.77 -4.22
CA LYS A 81 16.49 -23.93 -3.04
C LYS A 81 17.74 -23.69 -2.21
N GLY A 82 18.59 -24.71 -2.08
CA GLY A 82 19.71 -24.72 -1.13
C GLY A 82 19.23 -24.79 0.34
N GLY A 83 20.08 -24.36 1.28
CA GLY A 83 19.73 -24.31 2.72
C GLY A 83 20.08 -25.55 3.53
N GLY A 84 19.75 -25.53 4.83
CA GLY A 84 20.22 -26.51 5.82
C GLY A 84 19.47 -27.86 5.83
N GLY A 85 18.38 -27.97 5.07
CA GLY A 85 17.55 -29.17 4.95
C GLY A 85 16.20 -28.87 4.30
N ARG A 86 15.32 -29.89 4.24
CA ARG A 86 13.99 -29.76 3.61
C ARG A 86 12.99 -28.92 4.43
N GLY A 87 13.16 -28.89 5.75
CA GLY A 87 12.33 -28.06 6.63
C GLY A 87 12.70 -26.57 6.64
N ASP A 88 13.87 -26.22 6.09
CA ASP A 88 14.33 -24.84 5.97
C ASP A 88 13.69 -24.21 4.72
N VAL A 89 12.80 -23.23 4.90
CA VAL A 89 11.98 -22.65 3.82
C VAL A 89 11.23 -23.73 3.03
N ASP A 90 10.50 -24.56 3.77
CA ASP A 90 9.76 -25.74 3.28
C ASP A 90 8.81 -25.45 2.10
N VAL A 91 8.24 -24.24 2.03
CA VAL A 91 7.40 -23.81 0.89
C VAL A 91 8.20 -23.83 -0.43
N VAL A 92 9.45 -23.37 -0.40
CA VAL A 92 10.31 -23.35 -1.58
C VAL A 92 10.80 -24.76 -1.93
N ASP A 93 10.95 -25.65 -0.94
CA ASP A 93 11.28 -27.08 -1.16
C ASP A 93 10.15 -27.76 -1.94
N ARG A 94 8.89 -27.44 -1.61
CA ARG A 94 7.72 -27.93 -2.34
C ARG A 94 7.68 -27.40 -3.78
N TYR A 95 8.02 -26.13 -3.97
CA TYR A 95 8.10 -25.53 -5.30
C TYR A 95 9.19 -26.18 -6.17
N GLU A 96 10.37 -26.45 -5.61
CA GLU A 96 11.46 -27.17 -6.27
C GLU A 96 11.04 -28.58 -6.71
N GLN A 97 10.25 -29.26 -5.88
CA GLN A 97 9.77 -30.63 -6.14
C GLN A 97 8.49 -30.69 -6.98
N TYR A 98 8.01 -29.54 -7.47
CA TYR A 98 6.76 -29.44 -8.24
C TYR A 98 5.53 -29.98 -7.50
N ASN A 99 5.54 -29.97 -6.16
CA ASN A 99 4.43 -30.40 -5.32
C ASN A 99 3.43 -29.25 -5.13
N LEU A 100 2.74 -28.88 -6.22
CA LEU A 100 1.89 -27.68 -6.31
C LEU A 100 0.40 -27.94 -6.06
N THR A 101 0.01 -29.17 -5.73
CA THR A 101 -1.39 -29.63 -5.72
C THR A 101 -2.11 -29.48 -4.38
N ILE A 102 -1.54 -28.75 -3.41
CA ILE A 102 -2.23 -28.49 -2.14
C ILE A 102 -3.13 -27.27 -2.34
N ALA A 103 -4.39 -27.54 -2.69
CA ALA A 103 -5.42 -26.50 -2.72
C ALA A 103 -5.57 -25.90 -1.32
N ASP A 104 -5.54 -24.56 -1.24
CA ASP A 104 -5.66 -23.79 0.01
C ASP A 104 -4.69 -24.23 1.12
N ASP A 105 -3.41 -24.47 0.78
CA ASP A 105 -2.35 -24.76 1.76
C ASP A 105 -2.28 -23.63 2.80
N PRO A 106 -2.71 -23.85 4.05
CA PRO A 106 -2.69 -22.81 5.08
C PRO A 106 -1.27 -22.44 5.51
N LEU A 107 -0.26 -23.19 5.06
CA LEU A 107 1.15 -22.96 5.33
C LEU A 107 1.88 -22.29 4.15
N ASP A 108 1.23 -22.04 3.01
CA ASP A 108 1.85 -21.26 1.92
C ASP A 108 1.84 -19.77 2.30
N TRP A 109 3.00 -19.29 2.73
CA TRP A 109 3.24 -17.88 3.03
C TRP A 109 3.95 -17.15 1.89
N MET A 110 4.38 -17.84 0.83
CA MET A 110 5.21 -17.26 -0.23
C MET A 110 4.34 -16.70 -1.36
N ALA A 111 3.46 -17.52 -1.96
CA ALA A 111 2.60 -17.06 -3.05
C ALA A 111 1.56 -16.01 -2.61
N PRO A 112 0.84 -16.18 -1.47
CA PRO A 112 -0.09 -15.15 -0.99
C PRO A 112 0.61 -13.84 -0.65
N ARG A 113 1.81 -13.89 -0.08
CA ARG A 113 2.59 -12.68 0.22
C ARG A 113 3.10 -12.00 -1.06
N THR A 114 3.54 -12.76 -2.05
CA THR A 114 3.90 -12.21 -3.38
C THR A 114 2.73 -11.47 -3.99
N TRP A 115 1.54 -12.08 -3.96
CA TRP A 115 0.32 -11.44 -4.43
C TRP A 115 0.07 -10.12 -3.70
N THR A 116 0.02 -10.12 -2.37
CA THR A 116 -0.28 -8.91 -1.60
C THR A 116 0.79 -7.83 -1.75
N ASN A 117 2.07 -8.19 -1.80
CA ASN A 117 3.17 -7.26 -2.01
C ASN A 117 3.07 -6.55 -3.38
N TYR A 118 2.79 -7.27 -4.48
CA TYR A 118 2.61 -6.62 -5.79
C TYR A 118 1.37 -5.73 -5.82
N TYR A 119 0.26 -6.11 -5.18
CA TYR A 119 -0.92 -5.24 -5.09
C TYR A 119 -0.66 -3.99 -4.24
N ALA A 120 0.16 -4.09 -3.19
CA ALA A 120 0.59 -2.93 -2.42
C ALA A 120 1.46 -1.98 -3.28
N ALA A 121 2.37 -2.51 -4.10
CA ALA A 121 3.15 -1.72 -5.05
C ALA A 121 2.26 -1.02 -6.10
N ILE A 122 1.28 -1.74 -6.66
CA ILE A 122 0.28 -1.18 -7.59
C ILE A 122 -0.50 -0.05 -6.94
N SER A 123 -0.94 -0.22 -5.69
CA SER A 123 -1.68 0.81 -4.95
C SER A 123 -0.88 2.10 -4.80
N ARG A 124 0.41 2.01 -4.44
CA ARG A 124 1.31 3.18 -4.35
C ARG A 124 1.46 3.90 -5.70
N ALA A 125 1.67 3.14 -6.78
CA ALA A 125 1.79 3.72 -8.12
C ALA A 125 0.49 4.40 -8.57
N ASN A 126 -0.68 3.82 -8.25
CA ASN A 126 -1.97 4.43 -8.53
C ASN A 126 -2.17 5.73 -7.76
N PHE A 127 -1.91 5.74 -6.45
CA PHE A 127 -2.06 6.93 -5.64
C PHE A 127 -1.17 8.08 -6.12
N ALA A 128 0.11 7.79 -6.41
CA ALA A 128 1.02 8.79 -6.97
C ALA A 128 0.54 9.34 -8.34
N LEU A 129 0.01 8.47 -9.21
CA LEU A 129 -0.57 8.90 -10.49
C LEU A 129 -1.77 9.81 -10.29
N ASP A 130 -2.67 9.46 -9.36
CA ASP A 130 -3.89 10.22 -9.10
C ASP A 130 -3.58 11.64 -8.60
N VAL A 131 -2.57 11.80 -7.75
CA VAL A 131 -2.09 13.11 -7.29
C VAL A 131 -1.43 13.88 -8.43
N ILE A 132 -0.47 13.26 -9.13
CA ILE A 132 0.28 13.94 -10.20
C ILE A 132 -0.61 14.39 -11.35
N ASN A 133 -1.66 13.65 -11.67
CA ASN A 133 -2.61 14.00 -12.73
C ASN A 133 -3.35 15.33 -12.45
N GLN A 134 -3.50 15.72 -11.17
CA GLN A 134 -4.20 16.94 -10.76
C GLN A 134 -3.31 18.19 -10.83
N ILE A 135 -1.98 18.03 -10.88
CA ILE A 135 -1.02 19.14 -10.93
C ILE A 135 -0.99 19.70 -12.37
N PRO A 136 -1.13 21.01 -12.60
CA PRO A 136 -1.01 21.58 -13.94
C PRO A 136 0.36 21.33 -14.57
N ASP A 137 0.41 21.11 -15.89
CA ASP A 137 1.68 20.80 -16.60
C ASP A 137 2.73 21.92 -16.47
N ALA A 138 2.28 23.18 -16.34
CA ALA A 138 3.15 24.33 -16.15
C ALA A 138 3.88 24.33 -14.78
N ASP A 139 3.30 23.66 -13.77
CA ASP A 139 3.78 23.68 -12.39
C ASP A 139 4.66 22.46 -12.07
N TYR A 140 4.75 21.50 -12.98
CA TYR A 140 5.52 20.28 -12.79
C TYR A 140 6.23 19.86 -14.08
N ALA A 141 7.45 20.38 -14.26
CA ALA A 141 8.24 20.20 -15.47
C ALA A 141 8.46 18.72 -15.86
N ASP A 142 8.65 17.84 -14.87
CA ASP A 142 8.93 16.41 -15.10
C ASP A 142 7.67 15.53 -15.11
N LYS A 143 6.47 16.11 -15.11
CA LYS A 143 5.19 15.39 -14.97
C LYS A 143 5.04 14.23 -15.94
N THR A 144 5.31 14.45 -17.23
CA THR A 144 5.17 13.40 -18.25
C THR A 144 6.12 12.22 -17.99
N THR A 145 7.36 12.51 -17.61
CA THR A 145 8.37 11.49 -17.26
C THR A 145 7.91 10.68 -16.06
N ARG A 146 7.45 11.35 -15.01
CA ARG A 146 7.00 10.73 -13.75
C ARG A 146 5.74 9.90 -13.92
N GLN A 147 4.80 10.37 -14.73
CA GLN A 147 3.64 9.57 -15.13
C GLN A 147 4.06 8.30 -15.90
N ALA A 148 5.07 8.39 -16.77
CA ALA A 148 5.56 7.24 -17.53
C ALA A 148 6.24 6.22 -16.59
N GLU A 149 7.08 6.67 -15.67
CA GLU A 149 7.71 5.84 -14.64
C GLU A 149 6.68 5.09 -13.80
N LEU A 150 5.68 5.80 -13.25
CA LEU A 150 4.64 5.18 -12.42
C LEU A 150 3.79 4.18 -13.21
N ARG A 151 3.46 4.48 -14.47
CA ARG A 151 2.77 3.54 -15.37
C ARG A 151 3.62 2.30 -15.63
N PHE A 152 4.93 2.46 -15.80
CA PHE A 152 5.86 1.34 -15.96
C PHE A 152 5.90 0.46 -14.71
N LEU A 153 6.06 1.03 -13.51
CA LEU A 153 6.07 0.26 -12.25
C LEU A 153 4.76 -0.53 -12.05
N ARG A 154 3.63 0.12 -12.34
CA ARG A 154 2.31 -0.52 -12.29
C ARG A 154 2.18 -1.65 -13.33
N ALA A 155 2.59 -1.40 -14.57
CA ALA A 155 2.53 -2.39 -15.64
C ALA A 155 3.44 -3.59 -15.38
N HIS A 156 4.66 -3.36 -14.88
CA HIS A 156 5.59 -4.40 -14.46
C HIS A 156 4.96 -5.30 -13.39
N SER A 157 4.38 -4.70 -12.35
CA SER A 157 3.70 -5.44 -11.28
C SER A 157 2.54 -6.28 -11.80
N HIS A 158 1.69 -5.72 -12.68
CA HIS A 158 0.63 -6.48 -13.34
C HIS A 158 1.14 -7.61 -14.23
N PHE A 159 2.23 -7.37 -14.96
CA PHE A 159 2.84 -8.36 -15.84
C PHE A 159 3.37 -9.56 -15.04
N VAL A 160 4.05 -9.33 -13.92
CA VAL A 160 4.54 -10.42 -13.06
C VAL A 160 3.38 -11.18 -12.44
N LEU A 161 2.39 -10.49 -11.86
CA LEU A 161 1.17 -11.12 -11.33
C LEU A 161 0.47 -11.98 -12.39
N LYS A 162 0.35 -11.48 -13.63
CA LYS A 162 -0.25 -12.23 -14.73
C LYS A 162 0.57 -13.46 -15.08
N THR A 163 1.89 -13.35 -15.08
CA THR A 163 2.81 -14.46 -15.38
C THR A 163 2.70 -15.56 -14.31
N LEU A 164 2.65 -15.19 -13.03
CA LEU A 164 2.66 -16.13 -11.91
C LEU A 164 1.30 -16.80 -11.67
N PHE A 165 0.20 -16.04 -11.76
CA PHE A 165 -1.11 -16.48 -11.26
C PHE A 165 -2.14 -16.74 -12.37
N LYS A 166 -1.83 -16.49 -13.64
CA LYS A 166 -2.71 -16.91 -14.73
C LYS A 166 -2.73 -18.43 -14.80
N LYS A 167 -3.93 -19.01 -14.69
CA LYS A 167 -4.15 -20.42 -15.04
C LYS A 167 -3.90 -20.61 -16.54
N SER A 168 -2.84 -21.31 -16.91
CA SER A 168 -2.66 -21.76 -18.29
C SER A 168 -3.69 -22.85 -18.56
N LEU A 169 -4.61 -22.61 -19.48
CA LEU A 169 -5.50 -23.64 -20.01
C LEU A 169 -4.70 -24.43 -21.03
N THR A 170 -3.97 -25.43 -20.55
CA THR A 170 -3.34 -26.48 -21.36
C THR A 170 -3.58 -27.79 -20.65
#